data_AF-A0A3B9BM33-F1
#
_entry.id   AF-A0A3B9BM33-F1
#
_cell.length_a   1.000
_cell.length_b   1.000
_cell.length_c   1.000
_cell.angle_alpha   90.00
_cell.angle_beta   90.00
_cell.angle_gamma   90.00
#
_symmetry.space_group_name_H-M   'P 1'
#
loop_
_entity.id
_entity.type
_entity.pdbx_description
1 polymer ?
#
loop_
_entity_poly.entity_id
_entity_poly.type
_entity_poly.pdbx_seq_one_letter_code
_entity_poly.pdbx_strand_id
1 'polypeptide(L)' 'CIVDSADELNPNAANALLKILEEPPQRALFLLISHAPGRLLPTIRSR' A
#
# COMPACT_ATOMS: atom_id res chain seq x y z
N CYS A 1 -10.88 -1.16 2.16
CA CYS A 1 -10.38 -0.52 0.92
C CYS A 1 -9.61 -1.56 0.13
N ILE A 2 -9.84 -1.69 -1.17
CA ILE A 2 -9.08 -2.57 -2.06
C ILE A 2 -8.27 -1.68 -2.99
N VAL A 3 -6.96 -1.90 -3.05
CA VAL A 3 -6.07 -1.27 -4.03
C VAL A 3 -5.54 -2.36 -4.93
N ASP A 4 -5.98 -2.34 -6.18
CA ASP A 4 -5.49 -3.24 -7.21
C ASP A 4 -4.21 -2.70 -7.84
N SER A 5 -3.33 -3.60 -8.31
CA SER A 5 -2.03 -3.26 -8.91
C SER A 5 -1.18 -2.29 -8.08
N ALA A 6 -1.02 -2.55 -6.77
CA ALA A 6 -0.27 -1.67 -5.87
C ALA A 6 1.20 -1.47 -6.28
N ASP A 7 1.79 -2.39 -7.05
CA ASP A 7 3.14 -2.28 -7.61
C ASP A 7 3.29 -1.30 -8.79
N GLU A 8 2.17 -0.78 -9.29
CA GLU A 8 2.14 0.23 -10.36
C GLU A 8 1.96 1.65 -9.82
N LEU A 9 1.78 1.83 -8.51
CA LEU A 9 1.69 3.15 -7.90
C LEU A 9 2.98 3.94 -8.14
N ASN A 10 2.82 5.18 -8.59
CA ASN A 10 3.94 6.11 -8.64
C ASN A 10 4.45 6.42 -7.21
N PRO A 11 5.69 6.94 -7.06
CA PRO A 11 6.28 7.17 -5.75
C PRO A 11 5.43 8.06 -4.82
N ASN A 12 4.73 9.06 -5.36
CA ASN A 12 3.89 9.95 -4.55
C ASN A 12 2.67 9.22 -3.99
N ALA A 13 1.99 8.43 -4.83
CA ALA A 13 0.84 7.62 -4.43
C ALA A 13 1.24 6.52 -3.44
N ALA A 14 2.36 5.84 -3.67
CA ALA A 14 2.89 4.83 -2.76
C ALA A 14 3.19 5.42 -1.36
N ASN A 15 3.82 6.60 -1.31
CA ASN A 15 4.09 7.29 -0.04
C ASN A 15 2.82 7.80 0.65
N ALA A 16 1.81 8.26 -0.10
CA ALA A 16 0.53 8.66 0.46
C ALA A 16 -0.22 7.47 1.06
N LEU A 17 -0.25 6.33 0.35
CA LEU A 17 -0.80 5.08 0.86
C LEU A 17 -0.05 4.63 2.12
N LEU A 18 1.28 4.70 2.11
CA LEU A 18 2.10 4.32 3.27
C LEU A 18 1.65 5.07 4.53
N LYS A 19 1.48 6.40 4.48
CA LYS A 19 1.02 7.21 5.62
C LYS A 19 -0.30 6.69 6.22
N ILE A 20 -1.23 6.28 5.36
CA ILE A 20 -2.52 5.72 5.79
C ILE A 20 -2.34 4.33 6.42
N LEU A 21 -1.43 3.52 5.89
CA LEU A 21 -1.08 2.23 6.49
C LEU A 21 -0.34 2.39 7.83
N GLU A 22 0.38 3.50 8.04
CA GLU A 22 1.08 3.76 9.30
C GLU A 22 0.12 4.12 10.44
N GLU A 23 -0.91 4.92 10.13
CA GLU A 23 -1.94 5.37 11.06
C GLU A 23 -3.33 5.06 10.47
N PRO A 24 -3.75 3.78 10.45
CA PRO A 24 -5.00 3.41 9.83
C PRO A 24 -6.19 3.94 10.63
N PRO A 25 -7.30 4.32 9.97
CA PRO A 25 -8.54 4.63 10.66
C PRO A 25 -9.02 3.46 11.52
N GLN A 26 -9.72 3.77 12.62
CA GLN A 26 -10.27 2.72 13.47
C GLN A 26 -11.20 1.81 12.67
N ARG A 27 -11.03 0.49 12.85
CA ARG A 27 -11.80 -0.56 12.16
C ARG A 27 -11.68 -0.55 10.63
N ALA A 28 -10.54 -0.11 10.10
CA ALA A 28 -10.24 -0.23 8.67
C ALA A 28 -9.59 -1.58 8.32
N LEU A 29 -9.95 -2.12 7.15
CA LEU A 29 -9.27 -3.23 6.48
C LEU A 29 -8.79 -2.77 5.12
N PHE A 30 -7.50 -2.98 4.84
CA PHE A 30 -6.88 -2.73 3.54
C PHE A 30 -6.52 -4.06 2.88
N LEU A 31 -6.80 -4.19 1.59
CA LEU A 31 -6.41 -5.32 0.76
C LEU A 31 -5.63 -4.78 -0.42
N LEU A 32 -4.34 -5.11 -0.49
CA LEU A 32 -3.44 -4.68 -1.55
C LEU A 32 -3.17 -5.88 -2.47
N ILE A 33 -3.44 -5.73 -3.75
CA ILE A 33 -3.16 -6.75 -4.77
C ILE A 33 -1.92 -6.29 -5.53
N SER A 34 -0.99 -7.21 -5.76
CA SER A 34 0.23 -6.92 -6.50
C SER A 34 0.61 -8.08 -7.40
N HIS A 35 0.97 -7.76 -8.64
CA HIS A 35 1.46 -8.74 -9.61
C HIS A 35 2.97 -8.94 -9.52
N ALA A 36 3.70 -7.94 -9.00
CA ALA A 36 5.14 -8.02 -8.76
C ALA A 36 5.53 -7.47 -7.37
N PRO A 37 5.38 -8.26 -6.29
CA PRO A 37 5.60 -7.79 -4.92
C PRO A 37 7.00 -7.22 -4.64
N GLY A 38 8.02 -7.62 -5.43
CA GLY A 38 9.37 -7.06 -5.33
C GLY A 38 9.50 -5.60 -5.74
N ARG A 39 8.50 -5.04 -6.45
CA ARG A 39 8.44 -3.63 -6.85
C ARG A 39 7.78 -2.73 -5.83
N LEU A 40 7.07 -3.30 -4.85
CA LEU A 40 6.50 -2.53 -3.75
C LEU A 40 7.61 -1.97 -2.86
N LEU A 41 7.37 -0.80 -2.27
CA LEU A 41 8.25 -0.26 -1.25
C LEU A 41 8.35 -1.26 -0.08
N PRO A 42 9.55 -1.57 0.44
CA PRO A 42 9.72 -2.49 1.56
C PRO A 42 8.88 -2.09 2.79
N THR A 43 8.66 -0.79 2.99
CA THR A 43 7.85 -0.23 4.09
C THR A 43 6.34 -0.47 3.92
N ILE A 44 5.84 -0.58 2.69
CA ILE A 44 4.45 -0.99 2.41
C ILE A 44 4.31 -2.49 2.68
N ARG A 45 5.31 -3.31 2.33
CA ARG A 45 5.27 -4.77 2.54
C ARG A 45 5.37 -5.19 4.01
N SER A 46 5.98 -4.36 4.85
CA SER A 46 6.12 -4.63 6.29
C SER A 46 4.91 -4.21 7.12
N ARG A 47 3.92 -3.56 6.51
CA ARG A 47 2.68 -3.10 7.15
C ARG A 47 1.50 -3.89 6.60
#